data_AF-A0A1Q4FRJ0-F1
#
_entry.id   AF-A0A1Q4FRJ0-F1
#
_cell.length_a   1.000
_cell.length_b   1.000
_cell.length_c   1.000
_cell.angle_alpha   90.00
_cell.angle_beta   90.00
_cell.angle_gamma   90.00
#
_symmetry.space_group_name_H-M   'P 1'
#
loop_
_entity.id
_entity.type
_entity.pdbx_description
1 polymer ?
#
loop_
_entity_poly.entity_id
_entity_poly.type
_entity_poly.pdbx_seq_one_letter_code
_entity_poly.pdbx_strand_id
1 'polypeptide(L)'
;MALDIHPDDSKIDPRVSCVNCEAVCCRLTVVLDAADRIPEHMIAHGENGMETMARGVDGWCVALDRGTHRCSIHGTRPQVCRRFAMGGGYCRLERDIFARALAAGRIPLRLA
;
A
#
# COMPACT_ATOMS: atom_id res chain seq x y z
N MET A 1 20.22 -7.75 4.89
CA MET A 1 19.28 -7.37 3.82
C MET A 1 19.25 -8.53 2.84
N ALA A 2 18.54 -9.59 3.21
CA ALA A 2 18.31 -10.71 2.31
C ALA A 2 17.02 -10.36 1.55
N LEU A 3 17.14 -10.21 0.23
CA LEU A 3 15.98 -10.29 -0.66
C LEU A 3 15.59 -11.77 -0.73
N ASP A 4 15.20 -12.35 0.41
CA ASP A 4 14.65 -13.69 0.45
C ASP A 4 13.35 -13.62 -0.35
N ILE A 5 13.33 -14.30 -1.49
CA ILE A 5 12.08 -14.59 -2.20
C ILE A 5 11.21 -15.28 -1.16
N HIS A 6 10.22 -14.55 -0.62
CA HIS A 6 9.35 -15.10 0.40
C HIS A 6 8.70 -16.33 -0.23
N PRO A 7 8.79 -17.53 0.38
CA PRO A 7 8.41 -18.81 -0.24
C PRO A 7 6.90 -18.97 -0.53
N ASP A 8 6.16 -17.86 -0.56
CA ASP A 8 4.72 -17.81 -0.36
C ASP A 8 4.01 -16.68 -1.14
N ASP A 9 4.72 -15.99 -2.05
CA ASP A 9 4.10 -14.97 -2.92
C ASP A 9 3.12 -15.55 -3.93
N SER A 10 3.25 -16.84 -4.26
CA SER A 10 2.33 -17.57 -5.13
C SER A 10 1.09 -18.13 -4.41
N LYS A 11 1.05 -18.11 -3.07
CA LYS A 11 -0.11 -18.63 -2.31
C LYS A 11 -0.93 -17.50 -1.70
N ILE A 12 -2.22 -17.52 -2.01
CA ILE A 12 -3.21 -16.62 -1.43
C ILE A 12 -3.83 -17.28 -0.20
N ASP A 13 -3.74 -16.63 0.96
CA ASP A 13 -4.49 -17.03 2.16
C ASP A 13 -5.90 -16.44 2.08
N PRO A 14 -6.95 -17.27 1.88
CA PRO A 14 -8.32 -16.80 1.70
C PRO A 14 -8.92 -16.19 2.97
N ARG A 15 -8.31 -16.39 4.14
CA ARG A 15 -8.76 -15.78 5.40
C ARG A 15 -8.36 -14.31 5.49
N VAL A 16 -7.43 -13.86 4.65
CA VAL A 16 -6.99 -12.47 4.60
C VAL A 16 -7.95 -11.66 3.74
N SER A 17 -8.63 -10.70 4.36
CA SER A 17 -9.55 -9.79 3.68
C SER A 17 -9.18 -8.34 3.95
N CYS A 18 -9.36 -7.48 2.95
CA CYS A 18 -9.21 -6.03 3.13
C CYS A 18 -10.38 -5.39 3.90
N VAL A 19 -11.49 -6.12 4.15
CA VAL A 19 -12.66 -5.57 4.86
C VAL A 19 -12.34 -5.08 6.27
N ASN A 20 -11.41 -5.74 6.97
CA ASN A 20 -10.97 -5.37 8.32
C ASN A 20 -9.49 -4.94 8.34
N CYS A 21 -8.99 -4.47 7.19
CA CYS A 21 -7.60 -4.06 7.06
C CYS A 21 -7.51 -2.54 7.20
N GLU A 22 -6.50 -2.08 7.95
CA GLU A 22 -6.11 -0.68 8.13
C GLU A 22 -5.49 -0.06 6.86
N ALA A 23 -5.99 -0.46 5.68
CA ALA A 23 -5.47 -0.16 4.35
C ALA A 23 -3.94 -0.22 4.26
N VAL A 24 -3.34 -1.29 4.80
CA VAL A 24 -1.89 -1.44 4.97
C VAL A 24 -1.11 -1.21 3.67
N CYS A 25 -1.62 -1.68 2.52
CA CYS A 25 -0.96 -1.44 1.24
C CYS A 25 -0.87 0.05 0.87
N CYS A 26 -1.80 0.89 1.33
CA CYS A 26 -1.79 2.33 1.10
C CYS A 26 -0.76 3.07 1.97
N ARG A 27 -0.05 2.38 2.88
CA ARG A 27 1.09 2.92 3.64
C ARG A 27 2.44 2.69 2.96
N LEU A 28 2.47 1.89 1.90
CA LEU A 28 3.70 1.55 1.19
C LEU A 28 4.09 2.66 0.22
N THR A 29 5.38 2.75 -0.10
CA THR A 29 5.83 3.65 -1.17
C THR A 29 5.48 2.99 -2.49
N VAL A 30 4.67 3.68 -3.29
CA VAL A 30 4.23 3.23 -4.60
C VAL A 30 5.00 4.05 -5.63
N VAL A 31 6.03 3.46 -6.23
CA VAL A 31 6.74 4.06 -7.36
C VAL A 31 5.89 3.88 -8.61
N LEU A 32 5.71 4.97 -9.36
CA LEU A 32 4.92 4.98 -10.58
C LEU A 32 5.76 4.52 -11.77
N ASP A 33 5.12 3.77 -12.66
CA ASP A 33 5.67 3.45 -13.98
C ASP A 33 5.27 4.53 -14.99
N ALA A 34 6.07 4.74 -16.04
CA ALA A 34 5.75 5.71 -17.11
C ALA A 34 4.41 5.42 -17.82
N ALA A 35 3.95 4.17 -17.77
CA ALA A 35 2.64 3.77 -18.30
C ALA A 35 1.45 4.09 -17.38
N ASP A 36 1.69 4.38 -16.09
CA ASP A 36 0.63 4.68 -15.15
C ASP A 36 -0.03 6.04 -15.47
N ARG A 37 -1.37 6.09 -15.40
CA ARG A 37 -2.17 7.28 -15.71
C ARG A 37 -2.79 7.80 -14.42
N ILE A 38 -1.98 8.52 -13.64
CA ILE A 38 -2.37 9.07 -12.34
C ILE A 38 -2.55 10.58 -12.46
N PRO A 39 -3.61 11.19 -11.87
CA PRO A 39 -3.74 12.64 -11.84
C PRO A 39 -2.57 13.30 -11.11
N GLU A 40 -2.06 14.41 -11.65
CA GLU A 40 -0.88 15.12 -11.13
C GLU A 40 -0.93 15.41 -9.62
N HIS A 41 -2.10 15.82 -9.11
CA HIS A 41 -2.28 16.11 -7.68
C HIS A 41 -2.16 14.88 -6.76
N MET A 42 -2.11 13.68 -7.32
CA MET A 42 -1.87 12.43 -6.60
C MET A 42 -0.44 11.91 -6.74
N ILE A 43 0.43 12.66 -7.43
CA ILE A 43 1.84 12.31 -7.66
C ILE A 43 2.72 13.14 -6.73
N ALA A 44 3.72 12.49 -6.14
CA ALA A 44 4.83 13.15 -5.45
C ALA A 44 6.11 12.94 -6.26
N HIS A 45 6.80 14.05 -6.51
CA HIS A 45 8.05 14.11 -7.28
C HIS A 45 9.24 14.10 -6.34
N GLY A 46 10.07 13.06 -6.45
CA GLY A 46 11.34 12.96 -5.73
C GLY A 46 12.42 13.84 -6.34
N GLU A 47 13.46 14.15 -5.55
CA GLU A 47 14.59 15.00 -5.96
C GLU A 47 15.37 14.43 -7.16
N ASN A 48 15.29 13.13 -7.39
CA ASN A 48 15.92 12.42 -8.50
C ASN A 48 14.98 12.23 -9.72
N GLY A 49 13.84 12.90 -9.74
CA GLY A 49 12.81 12.73 -10.78
C GLY A 49 11.99 11.43 -10.65
N MET A 50 12.09 10.71 -9.53
CA MET A 50 11.25 9.55 -9.27
C MET A 50 9.83 9.98 -8.90
N GLU A 51 8.84 9.48 -9.63
CA GLU A 51 7.43 9.71 -9.34
C GLU A 51 6.89 8.62 -8.43
N THR A 52 6.14 9.03 -7.40
CA THR A 52 5.47 8.13 -6.46
C THR A 52 4.03 8.57 -6.22
N MET A 53 3.18 7.68 -5.72
CA MET A 53 1.89 8.13 -5.18
C MET A 53 2.12 9.04 -3.97
N ALA A 54 1.49 10.22 -4.01
CA ALA A 54 1.52 11.16 -2.91
C ALA A 54 0.89 10.56 -1.64
N ARG A 55 1.41 11.00 -0.50
CA ARG A 55 0.89 10.64 0.82
C ARG A 55 0.34 11.86 1.53
N GLY A 56 -0.76 11.67 2.26
CA GLY A 56 -1.29 12.66 3.18
C GLY A 56 -0.40 12.81 4.42
N VAL A 57 -0.74 13.79 5.26
CA VAL A 57 -0.06 14.03 6.54
C VAL A 57 -0.19 12.87 7.53
N ASP A 58 -1.21 12.02 7.35
CA ASP A 58 -1.41 10.78 8.09
C ASP A 58 -0.46 9.65 7.62
N GLY A 59 0.21 9.84 6.48
CA GLY A 59 1.15 8.90 5.90
C GLY A 59 0.50 7.80 5.06
N TRP A 60 -0.80 7.87 4.78
CA TRP A 60 -1.48 7.02 3.79
C TRP A 60 -1.46 7.68 2.40
N CYS A 61 -1.52 6.85 1.36
CA CYS A 61 -1.73 7.27 -0.01
C CYS A 61 -2.98 8.16 -0.12
N VAL A 62 -2.87 9.27 -0.85
CA VAL A 62 -3.98 10.23 -1.02
C VAL A 62 -5.21 9.61 -1.71
N ALA A 63 -5.02 8.52 -2.47
CA ALA A 63 -6.10 7.81 -3.12
C ALA A 63 -6.90 6.88 -2.18
N LEU A 64 -6.52 6.74 -0.91
CA LEU A 64 -7.28 5.97 0.07
C LEU A 64 -8.60 6.66 0.42
N ASP A 65 -9.71 5.94 0.26
CA ASP A 65 -10.97 6.26 0.92
C ASP A 65 -10.92 5.75 2.36
N ARG A 66 -10.99 6.69 3.31
CA ARG A 66 -10.88 6.43 4.75
C ARG A 66 -12.16 5.85 5.36
N GLY A 67 -13.32 6.00 4.70
CA GLY A 67 -14.57 5.41 5.18
C GLY A 67 -14.71 3.95 4.77
N THR A 68 -14.20 3.58 3.58
CA THR A 68 -14.31 2.21 3.06
C THR A 68 -13.04 1.39 3.16
N HIS A 69 -11.92 2.02 3.54
CA HIS A 69 -10.56 1.47 3.54
C HIS A 69 -10.14 0.89 2.17
N ARG A 70 -10.77 1.38 1.09
CA ARG A 70 -10.52 0.98 -0.30
C ARG A 70 -9.86 2.12 -1.06
N CYS A 71 -9.19 1.77 -2.16
CA CYS A 71 -8.64 2.78 -3.06
C CYS A 71 -9.78 3.37 -3.90
N SER A 72 -9.91 4.69 -3.89
CA SER A 72 -10.89 5.44 -4.69
C SER A 72 -10.65 5.33 -6.20
N ILE A 73 -9.40 5.12 -6.63
CA ILE A 73 -9.01 4.99 -8.04
C ILE A 73 -8.85 3.54 -8.50
N HIS A 74 -9.64 2.60 -7.96
CA HIS A 74 -9.45 1.16 -8.19
C HIS A 74 -9.29 0.78 -9.68
N GLY A 75 -10.07 1.40 -10.56
CA GLY A 75 -10.05 1.15 -12.01
C GLY A 75 -8.79 1.64 -12.73
N THR A 76 -8.06 2.62 -12.18
CA THR A 76 -6.87 3.24 -12.78
C THR A 76 -5.63 3.12 -11.89
N ARG A 77 -5.65 2.21 -10.90
CA ARG A 77 -4.52 1.96 -10.00
C ARG A 77 -3.19 1.80 -10.75
N PRO A 78 -2.09 2.30 -10.17
CA PRO A 78 -0.74 2.03 -10.66
C PRO A 78 -0.49 0.53 -10.80
N GLN A 79 0.35 0.13 -11.76
CA GLN A 79 0.64 -1.27 -12.04
C GLN A 79 1.14 -2.04 -10.80
N VAL A 80 1.99 -1.43 -9.98
CA VAL A 80 2.48 -2.05 -8.74
C VAL A 80 1.35 -2.31 -7.74
N CYS A 81 0.36 -1.42 -7.63
CA CYS A 81 -0.82 -1.62 -6.79
C CYS A 81 -1.74 -2.73 -7.32
N ARG A 82 -1.75 -2.99 -8.64
CA ARG A 82 -2.50 -4.11 -9.23
C ARG A 82 -1.83 -5.45 -8.99
N ARG A 83 -0.49 -5.48 -9.03
CA ARG A 83 0.30 -6.69 -8.74
C ARG A 83 0.26 -7.10 -7.27
N PHE A 84 -0.06 -6.16 -6.38
CA PHE A 84 -0.20 -6.45 -4.94
C PHE A 84 -1.42 -7.34 -4.67
N ALA A 85 -1.18 -8.65 -4.54
CA ALA A 85 -2.23 -9.64 -4.34
C ALA A 85 -2.73 -9.66 -2.90
N MET A 86 -4.04 -9.41 -2.68
CA MET A 86 -4.66 -9.56 -1.37
C MET A 86 -4.45 -10.97 -0.86
N GLY A 87 -3.93 -11.09 0.36
CA GLY A 87 -3.67 -12.38 0.99
C GLY A 87 -2.46 -13.12 0.43
N GLY A 88 -1.68 -12.56 -0.51
CA GLY A 88 -0.38 -13.12 -0.91
C GLY A 88 0.73 -12.95 0.14
N GLY A 89 1.90 -13.54 -0.09
CA GLY A 89 3.07 -13.47 0.82
C GLY A 89 3.40 -12.05 1.27
N TYR A 90 3.69 -11.17 0.32
CA TYR A 90 3.96 -9.76 0.61
C TYR A 90 2.81 -9.06 1.37
N CYS A 91 1.56 -9.41 1.07
CA CYS A 91 0.38 -8.86 1.73
C CYS A 91 0.29 -9.24 3.22
N ARG A 92 0.71 -10.46 3.57
CA ARG A 92 0.74 -10.96 4.95
C ARG A 92 1.92 -10.36 5.71
N LEU A 93 3.10 -10.31 5.07
CA LEU A 93 4.30 -9.70 5.65
C LEU A 93 4.06 -8.24 6.04
N GLU A 94 3.52 -7.43 5.14
CA GLU A 94 3.28 -6.01 5.42
C GLU A 94 2.23 -5.79 6.51
N ARG A 95 1.24 -6.68 6.64
CA ARG A 95 0.30 -6.64 7.77
C ARG A 95 0.99 -6.93 9.11
N ASP A 96 1.91 -7.88 9.16
CA ASP A 96 2.69 -8.16 10.38
C ASP A 96 3.62 -6.98 10.74
N ILE A 97 4.34 -6.44 9.76
CA ILE A 97 5.17 -5.23 9.96
C ILE A 97 4.33 -4.07 10.48
N PHE A 98 3.17 -3.83 9.87
CA PHE A 98 2.25 -2.76 10.26
C PHE A 98 1.72 -2.97 11.68
N ALA A 99 1.30 -4.19 12.05
CA ALA A 99 0.82 -4.52 13.39
C ALA A 99 1.90 -4.27 14.45
N ARG A 100 3.15 -4.67 14.18
CA ARG A 100 4.29 -4.41 15.07
C ARG A 100 4.60 -2.91 15.19
N ALA A 101 4.49 -2.16 14.09
CA ALA A 101 4.71 -0.72 14.08
C ALA A 101 3.62 0.03 14.87
N LEU A 102 2.35 -0.38 14.75
CA LEU A 102 1.25 0.13 15.58
C LEU A 102 1.47 -0.17 17.07
N ALA A 103 1.79 -1.42 17.42
CA ALA A 103 2.04 -1.81 18.81
C ALA A 103 3.20 -1.03 19.44
N ALA A 104 4.20 -0.66 18.64
CA ALA A 104 5.33 0.15 19.06
C ALA A 104 5.11 1.68 18.96
N GLY A 105 3.91 2.15 18.62
CA GLY A 105 3.58 3.58 18.52
C GLY A 105 4.28 4.34 17.38
N ARG A 106 4.86 3.63 16.39
CA ARG A 106 5.53 4.24 15.22
C ARG A 106 4.55 4.68 14.14
N ILE A 107 3.30 4.27 14.24
CA ILE A 107 2.21 4.72 13.38
C ILE A 107 1.26 5.53 14.27
N PRO A 108 1.11 6.84 14.01
CA PRO A 108 0.45 7.73 14.96
C PRO A 108 -1.07 7.53 15.02
N LEU A 109 -1.66 6.90 14.01
CA LEU A 109 -3.12 6.78 13.84
C LEU A 109 -3.50 5.38 13.35
N ARG A 110 -4.72 4.96 13.67
CA ARG A 110 -5.44 3.86 12.98
C ARG A 110 -6.52 4.47 12.10
N LEU A 111 -6.88 3.78 11.03
CA LEU A 111 -8.10 4.07 10.29
C LEU A 111 -9.27 3.59 11.14
N ALA A 112 -10.11 4.53 11.55
CA ALA A 112 -11.36 4.24 12.25
C ALA A 112 -12.37 3.54 11.34
#